data_AF-A0A354TFC3-F1
#
_entry.id   AF-A0A354TFC3-F1
#
_cell.length_a   1.000
_cell.length_b   1.000
_cell.length_c   1.000
_cell.angle_alpha   90.00
_cell.angle_beta   90.00
_cell.angle_gamma   90.00
#
_symmetry.space_group_name_H-M   'P 1'
#
loop_
_entity.id
_entity.type
_entity.pdbx_description
1 polymer ?
#
loop_
_entity_poly.entity_id
_entity_poly.type
_entity_poly.pdbx_seq_one_letter_code
_entity_poly.pdbx_strand_id
1 'polypeptide(L)'
;MEDIATDLDSLPSITSGSKPSRVSSVNSVDDFLTFFQFPVHGLTLEQVKEALTFIDADCSRPEWLEIAAALKHQFASSQDDEAYAAFDEWSATGTKYEDEKDTAAVWRSFQEQAKGRRPVTIRSLLKRAVEGGWKGNLAQWAETVFYDRSRKEYLVLDGRENWFPVNESMLRRQCRVLGMQVKPPEGGGISAFDMFLFNLQTEKGVAYAGALAGHPKGPRTVNGSLILVTTAPSLMAPQQGDFPTLKALLNGMFGSDGDDQLTHFYGWLQNALRCLHARTRKPGQVLVIAGPAECGKSLLQTIITWMMGERESKPYAYMTGATDFNSELFAAEHLRLDDEQASTDMRARRAFGARVKELLFGHAQRMHAKNRDALTLDPIWRMTITLNEEPESLQVLPPLDESLEDKFIILRASKKPMPMPTGTTEQTAAFAATLRQELPAFIHWLMNEFVIPEALENDRCGIRHWHHPELLTAIRELSPQARLLSLIDKELFHARNIQPQWEGTADELEHELTGGQSGVCQEAAKLLHWNNACGTYLGRLAKDMPARIESARTPTVRKWIIHPPEADF
;
A
#
# COMPACT_ATOMS: atom_id res chain seq x y z
N MET A 1 -17.84 -13.62 -65.67
CA MET A 1 -17.59 -12.18 -65.87
C MET A 1 -17.48 -11.60 -64.49
N GLU A 2 -16.35 -11.19 -63.93
CA GLU A 2 -14.96 -10.95 -64.34
C GLU A 2 -14.17 -11.11 -63.01
N ASP A 3 -13.07 -11.87 -62.96
CA ASP A 3 -11.69 -11.39 -63.17
C ASP A 3 -11.30 -10.35 -62.11
N ILE A 4 -10.36 -10.58 -61.17
CA ILE A 4 -8.90 -10.61 -61.33
C ILE A 4 -8.34 -10.75 -59.89
N ALA A 5 -7.70 -11.83 -59.46
CA ALA A 5 -6.26 -12.13 -59.54
C ALA A 5 -5.30 -11.00 -59.98
N THR A 6 -4.97 -10.06 -59.09
CA THR A 6 -3.68 -9.33 -59.07
C THR A 6 -3.53 -8.61 -57.73
N ASP A 7 -2.58 -9.07 -56.90
CA ASP A 7 -1.66 -8.23 -56.11
C ASP A 7 -0.91 -9.09 -55.08
N LEU A 8 -0.10 -10.02 -55.59
CA LEU A 8 0.87 -10.78 -54.81
C LEU A 8 2.34 -10.39 -55.12
N ASP A 9 2.56 -9.37 -55.96
CA ASP A 9 3.90 -8.99 -56.46
C ASP A 9 4.44 -7.64 -55.95
N SER A 10 3.84 -7.06 -54.91
CA SER A 10 4.27 -5.77 -54.35
C SER A 10 4.98 -5.84 -53.00
N LEU A 11 5.63 -6.97 -52.66
CA LEU A 11 6.56 -7.02 -51.53
C LEU A 11 7.99 -7.37 -51.97
N PRO A 12 8.98 -6.48 -51.69
CA PRO A 12 10.34 -6.63 -52.16
C PRO A 12 11.09 -7.79 -51.50
N SER A 13 11.97 -8.37 -52.29
CA SER A 13 12.85 -9.52 -52.01
C SER A 13 13.85 -9.25 -50.89
N ILE A 14 13.90 -10.15 -49.90
CA ILE A 14 14.98 -10.21 -48.92
C ILE A 14 15.79 -11.48 -49.18
N THR A 15 16.93 -11.32 -49.85
CA THR A 15 18.03 -12.30 -49.83
C THR A 15 19.21 -11.76 -49.02
N SER A 16 19.75 -12.67 -48.21
CA SER A 16 21.02 -12.61 -47.45
C SER A 16 21.09 -11.69 -46.22
N GLY A 17 21.22 -12.30 -45.03
CA GLY A 17 21.60 -11.58 -43.82
C GLY A 17 21.24 -12.26 -42.50
N SER A 18 22.09 -13.18 -42.05
CA SER A 18 22.17 -13.74 -40.68
C SER A 18 21.06 -14.70 -40.22
N LYS A 19 21.48 -15.85 -39.70
CA LYS A 19 20.62 -16.82 -39.00
C LYS A 19 20.06 -16.15 -37.74
N PRO A 20 18.73 -16.16 -37.50
CA PRO A 20 18.24 -15.92 -36.15
C PRO A 20 18.75 -17.06 -35.27
N SER A 21 19.49 -16.69 -34.22
CA SER A 21 19.91 -17.60 -33.16
C SER A 21 18.73 -18.44 -32.72
N ARG A 22 18.89 -19.77 -32.72
CA ARG A 22 18.04 -20.68 -31.96
C ARG A 22 18.00 -20.14 -30.54
N VAL A 23 16.90 -19.50 -30.15
CA VAL A 23 16.58 -19.29 -28.74
C VAL A 23 16.39 -20.71 -28.20
N SER A 24 17.42 -21.19 -27.51
CA SER A 24 17.39 -22.46 -26.81
C SER A 24 16.21 -22.41 -25.85
N SER A 25 15.23 -23.27 -26.10
CA SER A 25 14.21 -23.64 -25.14
C SER A 25 14.90 -23.89 -23.79
N VAL A 26 14.65 -23.02 -22.82
CA VAL A 26 15.12 -23.17 -21.45
C VAL A 26 14.45 -24.43 -20.91
N ASN A 27 15.20 -25.53 -20.88
CA ASN A 27 14.75 -26.77 -20.26
C ASN A 27 14.61 -26.52 -18.75
N SER A 28 13.36 -26.49 -18.27
CA SER A 28 12.95 -26.29 -16.88
C SER A 28 13.33 -27.44 -15.93
N VAL A 29 14.39 -28.18 -16.23
CA VAL A 29 14.90 -29.27 -15.38
C VAL A 29 16.33 -28.96 -14.92
N ASP A 30 17.13 -28.28 -15.76
CA ASP A 30 18.50 -27.90 -15.41
C ASP A 30 18.54 -26.78 -14.38
N ASP A 31 17.64 -25.79 -14.47
CA ASP A 31 17.54 -24.68 -13.50
C ASP A 31 17.10 -25.15 -12.09
N PHE A 32 16.35 -26.25 -12.02
CA PHE A 32 15.82 -26.82 -10.78
C PHE A 32 16.84 -27.69 -10.03
N LEU A 33 17.79 -28.30 -10.73
CA LEU A 33 18.91 -29.01 -10.11
C LEU A 33 19.94 -28.04 -9.51
N THR A 34 19.99 -26.80 -10.02
CA THR A 34 20.76 -25.70 -9.46
C THR A 34 20.24 -25.27 -8.08
N PHE A 35 18.91 -25.31 -7.85
CA PHE A 35 18.31 -24.96 -6.55
C PHE A 35 18.76 -25.87 -5.39
N PHE A 36 19.03 -27.15 -5.66
CA PHE A 36 19.55 -28.09 -4.66
C PHE A 36 21.02 -27.88 -4.31
N GLN A 37 21.71 -26.95 -4.98
CA GLN A 37 23.09 -26.56 -4.70
C GLN A 37 23.18 -25.42 -3.68
N PHE A 38 22.07 -24.87 -3.20
CA PHE A 38 22.07 -23.82 -2.19
C PHE A 38 21.88 -24.38 -0.77
N PRO A 39 22.43 -23.70 0.25
CA PRO A 39 22.18 -23.98 1.66
C PRO A 39 20.68 -24.08 2.00
N VAL A 40 20.33 -24.95 2.94
CA VAL A 40 18.97 -25.10 3.50
C VAL A 40 18.76 -24.03 4.56
N HIS A 41 17.84 -23.11 4.34
CA HIS A 41 17.57 -22.06 5.34
C HIS A 41 16.62 -22.49 6.46
N GLY A 42 16.75 -21.86 7.63
CA GLY A 42 16.03 -22.20 8.86
C GLY A 42 16.62 -23.39 9.62
N LEU A 43 17.61 -24.05 9.03
CA LEU A 43 18.41 -25.08 9.68
C LEU A 43 19.56 -24.41 10.43
N THR A 44 19.43 -24.34 11.74
CA THR A 44 20.44 -23.75 12.64
C THR A 44 21.61 -24.69 12.86
N LEU A 45 22.77 -24.14 13.19
CA LEU A 45 23.93 -24.96 13.54
C LEU A 45 23.64 -25.87 14.76
N GLU A 46 22.84 -25.42 15.72
CA GLU A 46 22.40 -26.23 16.86
C GLU A 46 21.61 -27.48 16.42
N GLN A 47 20.67 -27.32 15.51
CA GLN A 47 19.92 -28.45 14.94
C GLN A 47 20.81 -29.42 14.17
N VAL A 48 21.85 -28.91 13.51
CA VAL A 48 22.82 -29.75 12.81
C VAL A 48 23.75 -30.46 13.78
N LYS A 49 24.17 -29.82 14.87
CA LYS A 49 24.89 -30.46 15.97
C LYS A 49 24.06 -31.58 16.61
N GLU A 50 22.78 -31.34 16.85
CA GLU A 50 21.84 -32.37 17.29
C GLU A 50 21.75 -33.51 16.25
N ALA A 51 21.65 -33.19 14.95
CA ALA A 51 21.60 -34.21 13.91
C ALA A 51 22.89 -35.07 13.85
N LEU A 52 24.06 -34.45 14.06
CA LEU A 52 25.36 -35.12 14.08
C LEU A 52 25.47 -36.19 15.18
N THR A 53 24.79 -36.04 16.32
CA THR A 53 24.83 -37.06 17.40
C THR A 53 24.17 -38.38 17.01
N PHE A 54 23.41 -38.40 15.91
CA PHE A 54 22.77 -39.62 15.36
C PHE A 54 23.58 -40.23 14.21
N ILE A 55 24.78 -39.70 13.91
CA ILE A 55 25.68 -40.22 12.88
C ILE A 55 26.94 -40.73 13.57
N ASP A 56 27.28 -42.01 13.35
CA ASP A 56 28.51 -42.60 13.87
C ASP A 56 29.75 -41.98 13.20
N ALA A 57 30.65 -41.42 14.02
CA ALA A 57 31.91 -40.84 13.55
C ALA A 57 32.90 -41.88 13.02
N ASP A 58 32.76 -43.16 13.39
CA ASP A 58 33.57 -44.27 12.87
C ASP A 58 33.13 -44.77 11.48
N CYS A 59 32.30 -44.00 10.79
CA CYS A 59 31.92 -44.21 9.39
C CYS A 59 33.11 -44.32 8.43
N SER A 60 32.85 -44.67 7.17
CA SER A 60 33.92 -44.81 6.18
C SER A 60 34.51 -43.44 5.80
N ARG A 61 35.80 -43.39 5.41
CA ARG A 61 36.48 -42.13 5.05
C ARG A 61 35.72 -41.29 4.00
N PRO A 62 35.11 -41.87 2.95
CA PRO A 62 34.28 -41.10 2.02
C PRO A 62 33.08 -40.43 2.69
N GLU A 63 32.40 -41.12 3.59
CA GLU A 63 31.22 -40.61 4.29
C GLU A 63 31.60 -39.50 5.26
N TRP A 64 32.71 -39.68 5.99
CA TRP A 64 33.28 -38.67 6.87
C TRP A 64 33.63 -37.38 6.11
N LEU A 65 34.20 -37.49 4.90
CA LEU A 65 34.45 -36.34 4.01
C LEU A 65 33.15 -35.69 3.51
N GLU A 66 32.10 -36.48 3.26
CA GLU A 66 30.78 -35.95 2.87
C GLU A 66 30.14 -35.13 3.99
N ILE A 67 30.26 -35.54 5.26
CA ILE A 67 29.75 -34.79 6.42
C ILE A 67 30.45 -33.42 6.49
N ALA A 68 31.77 -33.41 6.38
CA ALA A 68 32.57 -32.18 6.39
C ALA A 68 32.17 -31.23 5.24
N ALA A 69 32.05 -31.76 4.02
CA ALA A 69 31.63 -30.99 2.85
C ALA A 69 30.22 -30.44 2.98
N ALA A 70 29.30 -31.22 3.57
CA ALA A 70 27.91 -30.83 3.79
C ALA A 70 27.77 -29.68 4.80
N LEU A 71 28.54 -29.72 5.89
CA LEU A 71 28.60 -28.66 6.91
C LEU A 71 29.18 -27.38 6.32
N LYS A 72 30.32 -27.49 5.64
CA LYS A 72 30.97 -26.33 5.02
C LYS A 72 30.09 -25.71 3.94
N HIS A 73 29.46 -26.53 3.10
CA HIS A 73 28.50 -26.06 2.10
C HIS A 73 27.36 -25.22 2.70
N GLN A 74 26.89 -25.60 3.89
CA GLN A 74 25.76 -24.96 4.55
C GLN A 74 26.10 -23.66 5.25
N PHE A 75 27.25 -23.60 5.93
CA PHE A 75 27.55 -22.55 6.90
C PHE A 75 28.77 -21.68 6.53
N ALA A 76 29.50 -21.98 5.44
CA ALA A 76 30.72 -21.24 5.09
C ALA A 76 30.53 -19.72 4.96
N SER A 77 29.34 -19.25 4.55
CA SER A 77 29.08 -17.82 4.35
C SER A 77 28.63 -17.08 5.62
N SER A 78 28.28 -17.80 6.69
CA SER A 78 27.65 -17.22 7.88
C SER A 78 28.28 -17.63 9.21
N GLN A 79 28.78 -18.86 9.33
CA GLN A 79 29.21 -19.50 10.59
C GLN A 79 30.30 -20.56 10.32
N ASP A 80 31.33 -20.24 9.51
CA ASP A 80 32.33 -21.23 9.05
C ASP A 80 33.16 -21.81 10.22
N ASP A 81 33.60 -20.95 11.15
CA ASP A 81 34.41 -21.37 12.31
C ASP A 81 33.60 -22.25 13.26
N GLU A 82 32.34 -21.90 13.53
CA GLU A 82 31.48 -22.69 14.40
C GLU A 82 31.07 -24.02 13.76
N ALA A 83 30.89 -24.05 12.44
CA ALA A 83 30.62 -25.27 11.68
C ALA A 83 31.84 -26.20 11.64
N TYR A 84 33.06 -25.65 11.53
CA TYR A 84 34.28 -26.43 11.68
C TYR A 84 34.39 -27.03 13.08
N ALA A 85 34.15 -26.23 14.13
CA ALA A 85 34.18 -26.72 15.50
C ALA A 85 33.19 -27.87 15.71
N ALA A 86 31.98 -27.78 15.12
CA ALA A 86 31.00 -28.87 15.15
C ALA A 86 31.50 -30.14 14.46
N PHE A 87 32.23 -30.01 13.34
CA PHE A 87 32.80 -31.13 12.62
C PHE A 87 33.94 -31.81 13.39
N ASP A 88 34.84 -31.03 13.98
CA ASP A 88 35.96 -31.55 14.77
C ASP A 88 35.46 -32.24 16.05
N GLU A 89 34.53 -31.59 16.78
CA GLU A 89 33.89 -32.15 17.98
C GLU A 89 33.19 -33.48 17.68
N TRP A 90 32.42 -33.55 16.59
CA TRP A 90 31.80 -34.80 16.14
C TRP A 90 32.85 -35.86 15.75
N SER A 91 33.90 -35.47 15.01
CA SER A 91 34.97 -36.40 14.58
C SER A 91 35.72 -36.99 15.78
N ALA A 92 35.95 -36.21 16.84
CA ALA A 92 36.62 -36.64 18.06
C ALA A 92 35.86 -37.74 18.84
N THR A 93 34.59 -37.98 18.51
CA THR A 93 33.83 -39.11 19.09
C THR A 93 34.18 -40.46 18.48
N GLY A 94 34.85 -40.49 17.32
CA GLY A 94 35.26 -41.71 16.62
C GLY A 94 36.59 -42.26 17.10
N THR A 95 36.75 -43.58 17.09
CA THR A 95 37.99 -44.27 17.48
C THR A 95 39.16 -44.03 16.52
N LYS A 96 38.89 -43.57 15.30
CA LYS A 96 39.89 -43.24 14.27
C LYS A 96 40.42 -41.80 14.31
N TYR A 97 39.95 -40.98 15.24
CA TYR A 97 40.40 -39.59 15.38
C TYR A 97 41.80 -39.53 15.97
N GLU A 98 42.74 -38.88 15.28
CA GLU A 98 44.13 -38.72 15.75
C GLU A 98 44.34 -37.36 16.41
N ASP A 99 44.17 -36.28 15.66
CA ASP A 99 44.30 -34.91 16.14
C ASP A 99 43.50 -33.89 15.30
N GLU A 100 43.36 -32.68 15.83
CA GLU A 100 42.70 -31.54 15.17
C GLU A 100 43.38 -31.15 13.84
N LYS A 101 44.65 -31.55 13.62
CA LYS A 101 45.37 -31.17 12.39
C LYS A 101 44.82 -31.91 11.18
N ASP A 102 44.41 -33.18 11.30
CA ASP A 102 43.81 -33.93 10.18
C ASP A 102 42.45 -33.33 9.80
N THR A 103 41.60 -32.99 10.78
CA THR A 103 40.28 -32.39 10.53
C THR A 103 40.41 -30.98 9.92
N ALA A 104 41.35 -30.17 10.41
CA ALA A 104 41.62 -28.83 9.88
C ALA A 104 42.15 -28.87 8.45
N ALA A 105 43.04 -29.82 8.14
CA ALA A 105 43.58 -30.01 6.79
C ALA A 105 42.48 -30.37 5.80
N VAL A 106 41.58 -31.27 6.20
CA VAL A 106 40.41 -31.68 5.41
C VAL A 106 39.44 -30.52 5.22
N TRP A 107 39.09 -29.79 6.29
CA TRP A 107 38.17 -28.66 6.22
C TRP A 107 38.65 -27.60 5.23
N ARG A 108 39.93 -27.23 5.30
CA ARG A 108 40.54 -26.24 4.39
C ARG A 108 40.64 -26.72 2.94
N SER A 109 40.64 -28.03 2.70
CA SER A 109 40.77 -28.61 1.36
C SER A 109 39.54 -28.39 0.47
N PHE A 110 38.36 -28.13 1.07
CA PHE A 110 37.12 -27.90 0.33
C PHE A 110 37.06 -26.48 -0.25
N GLN A 111 36.81 -26.41 -1.57
CA GLN A 111 36.62 -25.17 -2.33
C GLN A 111 35.13 -24.95 -2.65
N GLU A 112 34.69 -23.69 -2.68
CA GLU A 112 33.27 -23.30 -2.81
C GLU A 112 32.61 -23.77 -4.11
N GLN A 113 33.36 -23.97 -5.21
CA GLN A 113 32.82 -24.42 -6.49
C GLN A 113 33.82 -25.25 -7.32
N ALA A 114 33.86 -26.57 -7.11
CA ALA A 114 34.55 -27.46 -8.03
C ALA A 114 33.76 -27.56 -9.35
N LYS A 115 34.26 -26.91 -10.43
CA LYS A 115 33.64 -26.95 -11.77
C LYS A 115 33.33 -28.39 -12.19
N GLY A 116 32.04 -28.68 -12.41
CA GLY A 116 31.57 -29.94 -13.01
C GLY A 116 31.21 -31.07 -12.05
N ARG A 117 31.28 -30.87 -10.72
CA ARG A 117 30.80 -31.85 -9.72
C ARG A 117 29.58 -31.33 -8.96
N ARG A 118 28.60 -32.21 -8.69
CA ARG A 118 27.44 -31.87 -7.84
C ARG A 118 27.92 -31.73 -6.38
N PRO A 119 27.60 -30.62 -5.69
CA PRO A 119 28.03 -30.43 -4.32
C PRO A 119 27.33 -31.42 -3.37
N VAL A 120 28.05 -31.89 -2.36
CA VAL A 120 27.47 -32.58 -1.20
C VAL A 120 26.88 -31.48 -0.32
N THR A 121 25.58 -31.56 -0.05
CA THR A 121 24.87 -30.51 0.71
C THR A 121 24.45 -31.02 2.08
N ILE A 122 24.03 -30.11 2.97
CA ILE A 122 23.54 -30.47 4.30
C ILE A 122 22.46 -31.55 4.30
N ARG A 123 21.70 -31.67 3.20
CA ARG A 123 20.65 -32.68 3.04
C ARG A 123 21.19 -34.11 3.08
N SER A 124 22.44 -34.34 2.66
CA SER A 124 23.09 -35.65 2.77
C SER A 124 23.39 -36.02 4.22
N LEU A 125 23.86 -35.05 5.02
CA LEU A 125 24.07 -35.20 6.45
C LEU A 125 22.73 -35.47 7.16
N LEU A 126 21.72 -34.63 6.93
CA LEU A 126 20.40 -34.80 7.54
C LEU A 126 19.76 -36.15 7.18
N LYS A 127 19.92 -36.62 5.94
CA LYS A 127 19.44 -37.95 5.53
C LYS A 127 20.06 -39.05 6.40
N ARG A 128 21.38 -39.01 6.64
CA ARG A 128 22.09 -39.97 7.48
C ARG A 128 21.66 -39.88 8.95
N ALA A 129 21.49 -38.66 9.46
CA ALA A 129 20.97 -38.45 10.81
C ALA A 129 19.58 -39.06 10.99
N VAL A 130 18.68 -38.88 10.00
CA VAL A 130 17.34 -39.49 10.01
C VAL A 130 17.42 -41.02 9.94
N GLU A 131 18.31 -41.59 9.12
CA GLU A 131 18.57 -43.04 9.07
C GLU A 131 19.10 -43.57 10.42
N GLY A 132 19.85 -42.75 11.16
CA GLY A 132 20.29 -43.01 12.53
C GLY A 132 19.24 -42.74 13.62
N GLY A 133 18.02 -42.30 13.25
CA GLY A 133 16.90 -42.11 14.18
C GLY A 133 16.61 -40.67 14.61
N TRP A 134 17.28 -39.67 14.02
CA TRP A 134 16.99 -38.25 14.27
C TRP A 134 15.61 -37.85 13.72
N LYS A 135 14.82 -37.12 14.51
CA LYS A 135 13.43 -36.73 14.16
C LYS A 135 13.27 -35.26 13.74
N GLY A 136 14.31 -34.44 13.92
CA GLY A 136 14.36 -33.03 13.53
C GLY A 136 13.32 -32.12 14.17
N ASN A 137 13.39 -30.82 13.85
CA ASN A 137 12.45 -29.80 14.31
C ASN A 137 11.19 -29.69 13.42
N LEU A 138 10.70 -30.85 12.96
CA LEU A 138 9.58 -30.97 12.05
C LEU A 138 8.32 -30.29 12.60
N ALA A 139 8.12 -30.36 13.91
CA ALA A 139 7.00 -29.73 14.60
C ALA A 139 7.03 -28.20 14.46
N GLN A 140 8.16 -27.54 14.74
CA GLN A 140 8.24 -26.07 14.62
C GLN A 140 8.16 -25.62 13.16
N TRP A 141 8.77 -26.36 12.23
CA TRP A 141 8.61 -26.05 10.80
C TRP A 141 7.15 -26.17 10.37
N ALA A 142 6.47 -27.26 10.73
CA ALA A 142 5.05 -27.49 10.46
C ALA A 142 4.14 -26.39 11.05
N GLU A 143 4.58 -25.71 12.12
CA GLU A 143 3.89 -24.54 12.66
C GLU A 143 3.89 -23.32 11.74
N THR A 144 4.87 -23.22 10.84
CA THR A 144 5.03 -22.08 9.92
C THR A 144 4.38 -22.29 8.55
N VAL A 145 3.87 -23.49 8.27
CA VAL A 145 3.26 -23.85 6.99
C VAL A 145 1.76 -23.57 7.02
N PHE A 146 1.25 -22.96 5.95
CA PHE A 146 -0.17 -22.67 5.77
C PHE A 146 -0.69 -23.19 4.43
N TYR A 147 -2.01 -23.34 4.31
CA TYR A 147 -2.66 -23.71 3.05
C TYR A 147 -3.52 -22.56 2.54
N ASP A 148 -3.21 -21.98 1.38
CA ASP A 148 -4.06 -20.97 0.75
C ASP A 148 -5.27 -21.65 0.11
N ARG A 149 -6.45 -21.48 0.72
CA ARG A 149 -7.70 -22.11 0.26
C ARG A 149 -8.15 -21.58 -1.11
N SER A 150 -7.85 -20.32 -1.41
CA SER A 150 -8.26 -19.68 -2.66
C SER A 150 -7.43 -20.19 -3.83
N ARG A 151 -6.11 -20.29 -3.62
CA ARG A 151 -5.15 -20.69 -4.67
C ARG A 151 -4.85 -22.19 -4.70
N LYS A 152 -5.25 -22.93 -3.67
CA LYS A 152 -4.98 -24.36 -3.50
C LYS A 152 -3.49 -24.68 -3.50
N GLU A 153 -2.69 -23.81 -2.91
CA GLU A 153 -1.23 -23.94 -2.77
C GLU A 153 -0.82 -23.91 -1.31
N TYR A 154 0.36 -24.43 -1.00
CA TYR A 154 0.91 -24.41 0.35
C TYR A 154 1.93 -23.30 0.47
N LEU A 155 1.92 -22.59 1.59
CA LEU A 155 2.80 -21.47 1.85
C LEU A 155 3.84 -21.92 2.86
N VAL A 156 5.10 -21.93 2.43
CA VAL A 156 6.26 -22.30 3.24
C VAL A 156 7.20 -21.11 3.31
N LEU A 157 7.94 -20.99 4.41
CA LEU A 157 8.94 -19.93 4.56
C LEU A 157 10.18 -20.24 3.71
N ASP A 158 10.69 -19.22 3.02
CA ASP A 158 12.03 -19.22 2.44
C ASP A 158 13.08 -18.85 3.48
N GLY A 159 14.32 -18.69 3.03
CA GLY A 159 15.43 -18.34 3.89
C GLY A 159 15.52 -16.93 4.40
N ARG A 160 14.61 -16.08 3.96
CA ARG A 160 14.50 -14.67 4.34
C ARG A 160 13.18 -14.42 5.09
N GLU A 161 12.57 -15.49 5.61
CA GLU A 161 11.28 -15.45 6.31
C GLU A 161 10.15 -14.81 5.47
N ASN A 162 10.13 -15.14 4.17
CA ASN A 162 9.02 -14.82 3.28
C ASN A 162 8.28 -16.09 2.92
N TRP A 163 6.96 -16.06 3.06
CA TRP A 163 6.13 -17.15 2.55
C TRP A 163 6.13 -17.14 1.04
N PHE A 164 6.43 -18.30 0.45
CA PHE A 164 6.31 -18.54 -0.98
C PHE A 164 5.45 -19.78 -1.25
N PRO A 165 4.76 -19.80 -2.40
CA PRO A 165 3.87 -20.90 -2.72
C PRO A 165 4.62 -22.13 -3.24
N VAL A 166 4.17 -23.30 -2.78
CA VAL A 166 4.62 -24.60 -3.26
C VAL A 166 3.42 -25.52 -3.52
N ASN A 167 3.58 -26.44 -4.47
CA ASN A 167 2.60 -27.51 -4.70
C ASN A 167 2.81 -28.69 -3.72
N GLU A 168 1.88 -29.64 -3.71
CA GLU A 168 1.96 -30.82 -2.84
C GLU A 168 3.25 -31.63 -3.05
N SER A 169 3.68 -31.82 -4.31
CA SER A 169 4.89 -32.58 -4.63
C SER A 169 6.14 -31.98 -3.98
N MET A 170 6.25 -30.65 -3.98
CA MET A 170 7.34 -29.93 -3.33
C MET A 170 7.22 -29.98 -1.81
N LEU A 171 6.01 -29.77 -1.26
CA LEU A 171 5.76 -29.92 0.17
C LEU A 171 6.17 -31.32 0.66
N ARG A 172 5.75 -32.38 -0.04
CA ARG A 172 6.12 -33.79 0.23
C ARG A 172 7.63 -33.98 0.21
N ARG A 173 8.34 -33.33 -0.70
CA ARG A 173 9.80 -33.39 -0.77
C ARG A 173 10.47 -32.70 0.42
N GLN A 174 9.97 -31.54 0.85
CA GLN A 174 10.48 -30.84 2.02
C GLN A 174 10.24 -31.64 3.30
N CYS A 175 9.04 -32.18 3.50
CA CYS A 175 8.72 -33.07 4.61
C CYS A 175 9.66 -34.29 4.67
N ARG A 176 9.96 -34.91 3.51
CA ARG A 176 10.91 -36.03 3.43
C ARG A 176 12.34 -35.62 3.87
N VAL A 177 12.80 -34.44 3.46
CA VAL A 177 14.12 -33.92 3.87
C VAL A 177 14.17 -33.68 5.37
N LEU A 178 13.06 -33.28 5.98
CA LEU A 178 12.91 -33.07 7.42
C LEU A 178 12.60 -34.36 8.21
N GLY A 179 12.73 -35.54 7.59
CA GLY A 179 12.57 -36.83 8.27
C GLY A 179 11.14 -37.35 8.43
N MET A 180 10.15 -36.68 7.83
CA MET A 180 8.75 -37.14 7.88
C MET A 180 8.55 -38.42 7.05
N GLN A 181 7.87 -39.41 7.63
CA GLN A 181 7.46 -40.61 6.91
C GLN A 181 6.40 -40.29 5.85
N VAL A 182 6.82 -40.29 4.59
CA VAL A 182 5.96 -39.98 3.43
C VAL A 182 5.32 -41.21 2.79
N LYS A 183 5.73 -42.42 3.20
CA LYS A 183 5.14 -43.69 2.76
C LYS A 183 4.31 -44.26 3.90
N PRO A 184 3.24 -45.02 3.60
CA PRO A 184 2.51 -45.76 4.62
C PRO A 184 3.42 -46.71 5.40
N PRO A 185 3.18 -46.92 6.70
CA PRO A 185 3.92 -47.91 7.49
C PRO A 185 3.66 -49.34 7.01
N GLU A 186 4.61 -50.24 7.31
CA GLU A 186 4.43 -51.68 7.06
C GLU A 186 3.27 -52.21 7.91
N GLY A 187 2.23 -52.75 7.27
CA GLY A 187 0.95 -53.11 7.89
C GLY A 187 -0.26 -52.32 7.40
N GLY A 188 -0.05 -51.28 6.58
CA GLY A 188 -1.12 -50.44 6.03
C GLY A 188 -1.45 -49.22 6.90
N GLY A 189 -2.31 -48.33 6.41
CA GLY A 189 -2.69 -47.09 7.08
C GLY A 189 -2.30 -45.81 6.33
N ILE A 190 -2.48 -44.66 6.97
CA ILE A 190 -2.19 -43.32 6.42
C ILE A 190 -0.74 -42.96 6.76
N SER A 191 0.02 -42.38 5.82
CA SER A 191 1.38 -41.93 6.11
C SER A 191 1.40 -40.70 7.02
N ALA A 192 2.51 -40.45 7.73
CA ALA A 192 2.65 -39.23 8.55
C ALA A 192 2.50 -37.96 7.69
N PHE A 193 2.96 -38.00 6.44
CA PHE A 193 2.75 -36.91 5.48
C PHE A 193 1.29 -36.70 5.13
N ASP A 194 0.54 -37.76 4.83
CA ASP A 194 -0.86 -37.61 4.43
C ASP A 194 -1.72 -37.14 5.61
N MET A 195 -1.39 -37.56 6.86
CA MET A 195 -1.99 -36.99 8.08
C MET A 195 -1.63 -35.51 8.27
N PHE A 196 -0.36 -35.13 8.08
CA PHE A 196 0.07 -33.74 8.14
C PHE A 196 -0.65 -32.88 7.10
N LEU A 197 -0.76 -33.37 5.87
CA LEU A 197 -1.44 -32.69 4.76
C LEU A 197 -2.92 -32.45 5.09
N PHE A 198 -3.60 -33.46 5.64
CA PHE A 198 -4.99 -33.36 6.08
C PHE A 198 -5.15 -32.29 7.17
N ASN A 199 -4.31 -32.31 8.21
CA ASN A 199 -4.35 -31.32 9.28
C ASN A 199 -4.05 -29.90 8.75
N LEU A 200 -3.08 -29.77 7.85
CA LEU A 200 -2.71 -28.49 7.24
C LEU A 200 -3.88 -27.87 6.46
N GLN A 201 -4.62 -28.67 5.70
CA GLN A 201 -5.78 -28.18 4.92
C GLN A 201 -6.99 -27.85 5.80
N THR A 202 -7.21 -28.62 6.87
CA THR A 202 -8.38 -28.49 7.74
C THR A 202 -8.20 -27.40 8.81
N GLU A 203 -7.02 -27.32 9.43
CA GLU A 203 -6.75 -26.45 10.59
C GLU A 203 -5.97 -25.18 10.22
N LYS A 204 -5.05 -25.27 9.25
CA LYS A 204 -4.17 -24.14 8.84
C LYS A 204 -4.50 -23.60 7.45
N GLY A 205 -5.72 -23.83 7.01
CA GLY A 205 -6.26 -23.25 5.80
C GLY A 205 -6.56 -21.77 5.98
N VAL A 206 -5.85 -20.91 5.25
CA VAL A 206 -6.03 -19.46 5.26
C VAL A 206 -6.96 -19.03 4.13
N ALA A 207 -7.84 -18.08 4.44
CA ALA A 207 -8.77 -17.49 3.47
C ALA A 207 -8.11 -16.43 2.59
N TYR A 208 -6.97 -15.89 3.04
CA TYR A 208 -6.19 -14.90 2.31
C TYR A 208 -4.71 -15.05 2.67
N ALA A 209 -3.85 -14.93 1.67
CA ALA A 209 -2.42 -14.75 1.85
C ALA A 209 -1.91 -13.58 1.00
N GLY A 210 -1.34 -12.57 1.65
CA GLY A 210 -0.84 -11.38 0.98
C GLY A 210 -0.50 -10.24 1.93
N ALA A 211 -0.16 -9.08 1.34
CA ALA A 211 0.12 -7.87 2.08
C ALA A 211 -1.15 -7.31 2.74
N LEU A 212 -1.03 -6.83 3.99
CA LEU A 212 -2.13 -6.13 4.64
C LEU A 212 -1.62 -4.85 5.31
N ALA A 213 -2.22 -3.72 4.92
CA ALA A 213 -1.83 -2.39 5.34
C ALA A 213 -2.00 -2.20 6.86
N GLY A 214 -0.93 -1.76 7.52
CA GLY A 214 -0.84 -1.46 8.95
C GLY A 214 -0.51 -2.64 9.84
N HIS A 215 -0.31 -3.83 9.27
CA HIS A 215 -0.27 -5.08 10.02
C HIS A 215 1.03 -5.86 9.81
N PRO A 216 1.55 -6.53 10.86
CA PRO A 216 2.80 -7.28 10.79
C PRO A 216 2.64 -8.56 9.97
N LYS A 217 3.78 -9.13 9.55
CA LYS A 217 3.84 -10.47 8.97
C LYS A 217 3.32 -11.51 9.97
N GLY A 218 2.64 -12.53 9.46
CA GLY A 218 2.19 -13.67 10.25
C GLY A 218 0.69 -13.97 10.16
N PRO A 219 0.27 -15.06 10.80
CA PRO A 219 -1.13 -15.47 10.83
C PRO A 219 -1.96 -14.51 11.68
N ARG A 220 -3.20 -14.30 11.26
CA ARG A 220 -4.18 -13.47 11.99
C ARG A 220 -5.59 -13.96 11.73
N THR A 221 -6.45 -13.83 12.74
CA THR A 221 -7.90 -13.99 12.55
C THR A 221 -8.57 -12.64 12.27
N VAL A 222 -9.29 -12.55 11.16
CA VAL A 222 -10.11 -11.38 10.79
C VAL A 222 -11.51 -11.87 10.47
N ASN A 223 -12.52 -11.31 11.14
CA ASN A 223 -13.93 -11.70 10.97
C ASN A 223 -14.16 -13.23 11.07
N GLY A 224 -13.49 -13.87 12.04
CA GLY A 224 -13.57 -15.32 12.25
C GLY A 224 -12.82 -16.19 11.23
N SER A 225 -12.18 -15.60 10.23
CA SER A 225 -11.37 -16.31 9.23
C SER A 225 -9.88 -16.14 9.50
N LEU A 226 -9.10 -17.22 9.39
CA LEU A 226 -7.64 -17.17 9.43
C LEU A 226 -7.11 -16.59 8.11
N ILE A 227 -6.23 -15.61 8.20
CA ILE A 227 -5.49 -15.03 7.08
C ILE A 227 -3.99 -15.07 7.39
N LEU A 228 -3.16 -14.96 6.35
CA LEU A 228 -1.71 -14.85 6.46
C LEU A 228 -1.23 -13.54 5.85
N VAL A 229 -0.69 -12.66 6.69
CA VAL A 229 -0.04 -11.44 6.22
C VAL A 229 1.38 -11.79 5.80
N THR A 230 1.69 -11.65 4.51
CA THR A 230 2.99 -12.08 3.95
C THR A 230 4.03 -10.96 3.93
N THR A 231 3.62 -9.70 4.03
CA THR A 231 4.52 -8.53 4.08
C THR A 231 4.02 -7.49 5.07
N ALA A 232 4.95 -6.89 5.80
CA ALA A 232 4.70 -5.86 6.81
C ALA A 232 5.19 -4.48 6.32
N PRO A 233 4.64 -3.38 6.87
CA PRO A 233 5.24 -2.05 6.67
C PRO A 233 6.62 -1.97 7.32
N SER A 234 7.51 -1.19 6.70
CA SER A 234 8.82 -0.84 7.28
C SER A 234 8.69 0.40 8.17
N LEU A 235 8.17 0.21 9.39
CA LEU A 235 7.96 1.33 10.32
C LEU A 235 9.27 1.77 10.96
N MET A 236 9.53 3.07 10.89
CA MET A 236 10.70 3.68 11.50
C MET A 236 10.51 3.86 13.01
N ALA A 237 11.47 3.41 13.80
CA ALA A 237 11.42 3.57 15.25
C ALA A 237 11.58 5.06 15.63
N PRO A 238 10.74 5.60 16.54
CA PRO A 238 10.94 6.93 17.08
C PRO A 238 12.27 7.04 17.83
N GLN A 239 13.08 8.06 17.57
CA GLN A 239 14.36 8.31 18.26
C GLN A 239 14.51 9.80 18.57
N GLN A 240 15.10 10.15 19.71
CA GLN A 240 15.38 11.57 20.01
C GLN A 240 16.41 12.15 19.04
N GLY A 241 16.25 13.43 18.68
CA GLY A 241 17.17 14.16 17.83
C GLY A 241 16.56 15.44 17.27
N ASP A 242 17.30 16.10 16.39
CA ASP A 242 16.85 17.30 15.69
C ASP A 242 16.39 16.98 14.26
N PHE A 243 15.48 17.80 13.74
CA PHE A 243 14.97 17.70 12.36
C PHE A 243 14.92 19.08 11.66
N PRO A 244 16.03 19.85 11.64
CA PRO A 244 16.03 21.23 11.20
C PRO A 244 15.66 21.40 9.73
N THR A 245 16.08 20.48 8.86
CA THR A 245 15.83 20.56 7.42
C THR A 245 14.36 20.30 7.11
N LEU A 246 13.78 19.27 7.72
CA LEU A 246 12.36 18.96 7.62
C LEU A 246 11.51 20.08 8.23
N LYS A 247 11.91 20.62 9.39
CA LYS A 247 11.23 21.76 10.01
C LYS A 247 11.24 22.99 9.10
N ALA A 248 12.38 23.29 8.46
CA ALA A 248 12.49 24.39 7.51
C ALA A 248 11.61 24.15 6.26
N LEU A 249 11.56 22.93 5.74
CA LEU A 249 10.67 22.55 4.63
C LEU A 249 9.19 22.78 4.99
N LEU A 250 8.74 22.24 6.13
CA LEU A 250 7.34 22.33 6.55
C LEU A 250 6.94 23.78 6.89
N ASN A 251 7.79 24.54 7.57
CA ASN A 251 7.58 25.96 7.82
C ASN A 251 7.54 26.78 6.52
N GLY A 252 8.38 26.44 5.54
CA GLY A 252 8.35 27.08 4.22
C GLY A 252 7.05 26.81 3.46
N MET A 253 6.51 25.59 3.57
CA MET A 253 5.26 25.21 2.92
C MET A 253 4.03 25.81 3.59
N PHE A 254 3.95 25.80 4.93
CA PHE A 254 2.70 26.06 5.65
C PHE A 254 2.72 27.25 6.61
N GLY A 255 3.88 27.89 6.81
CA GLY A 255 4.06 28.93 7.84
C GLY A 255 3.88 30.37 7.37
N SER A 256 3.57 30.62 6.09
CA SER A 256 3.57 31.98 5.51
C SER A 256 2.24 32.72 5.59
N ASP A 257 1.15 32.03 5.90
CA ASP A 257 -0.20 32.52 5.58
C ASP A 257 -0.92 33.12 6.81
N GLY A 258 -0.22 33.27 7.94
CA GLY A 258 -0.78 33.77 9.20
C GLY A 258 -1.70 32.77 9.93
N ASP A 259 -2.19 31.76 9.23
CA ASP A 259 -2.96 30.64 9.75
C ASP A 259 -2.06 29.51 10.31
N ASP A 260 -2.51 28.84 11.38
CA ASP A 260 -1.80 27.71 11.99
C ASP A 260 -2.08 26.36 11.28
N GLN A 261 -1.64 26.26 10.02
CA GLN A 261 -1.79 25.06 9.20
C GLN A 261 -0.99 23.86 9.74
N LEU A 262 0.17 24.13 10.36
CA LEU A 262 1.11 23.11 10.82
C LEU A 262 0.54 22.29 11.97
N THR A 263 -0.18 22.89 12.91
CA THR A 263 -0.82 22.15 14.00
C THR A 263 -1.81 21.11 13.47
N HIS A 264 -2.58 21.45 12.44
CA HIS A 264 -3.50 20.50 11.79
C HIS A 264 -2.76 19.37 11.08
N PHE A 265 -1.69 19.67 10.35
CA PHE A 265 -0.84 18.68 9.72
C PHE A 265 -0.21 17.72 10.76
N TYR A 266 0.39 18.26 11.82
CA TYR A 266 1.04 17.50 12.87
C TYR A 266 0.07 16.60 13.61
N GLY A 267 -1.11 17.10 14.00
CA GLY A 267 -2.10 16.28 14.68
C GLY A 267 -2.66 15.17 13.79
N TRP A 268 -2.87 15.44 12.49
CA TRP A 268 -3.29 14.43 11.53
C TRP A 268 -2.24 13.30 11.41
N LEU A 269 -0.97 13.68 11.26
CA LEU A 269 0.13 12.72 11.10
C LEU A 269 0.42 11.97 12.40
N GLN A 270 0.38 12.64 13.56
CA GLN A 270 0.49 12.00 14.86
C GLN A 270 -0.57 10.90 15.01
N ASN A 271 -1.83 11.19 14.68
CA ASN A 271 -2.89 10.19 14.78
C ASN A 271 -2.70 9.04 13.79
N ALA A 272 -2.22 9.31 12.56
CA ALA A 272 -1.85 8.27 11.62
C ALA A 272 -0.79 7.30 12.18
N LEU A 273 0.31 7.85 12.70
CA LEU A 273 1.41 7.08 13.26
C LEU A 273 1.00 6.29 14.50
N ARG A 274 0.19 6.87 15.39
CA ARG A 274 -0.38 6.18 16.55
C ARG A 274 -1.24 4.98 16.14
N CYS A 275 -2.08 5.13 15.11
CA CYS A 275 -2.91 4.03 14.61
C CYS A 275 -2.06 2.87 14.07
N LEU A 276 -0.99 3.17 13.31
CA LEU A 276 -0.07 2.16 12.78
C LEU A 276 0.67 1.42 13.89
N HIS A 277 1.23 2.14 14.87
CA HIS A 277 1.95 1.53 16.00
C HIS A 277 1.02 0.70 16.90
N ALA A 278 -0.20 1.19 17.15
CA ALA A 278 -1.22 0.48 17.91
C ALA A 278 -1.92 -0.63 17.11
N ARG A 279 -1.63 -0.76 15.80
CA ARG A 279 -2.27 -1.71 14.86
C ARG A 279 -3.80 -1.64 14.92
N THR A 280 -4.31 -0.44 15.17
CA THR A 280 -5.73 -0.20 15.39
C THR A 280 -6.24 0.74 14.32
N ARG A 281 -7.23 0.27 13.57
CA ARG A 281 -7.90 1.09 12.57
C ARG A 281 -8.73 2.17 13.26
N LYS A 282 -8.52 3.42 12.84
CA LYS A 282 -9.42 4.54 13.13
C LYS A 282 -9.70 5.32 11.85
N PRO A 283 -10.88 5.96 11.76
CA PRO A 283 -11.13 6.90 10.69
C PRO A 283 -10.04 7.96 10.58
N GLY A 284 -9.68 8.31 9.34
CA GLY A 284 -8.70 9.35 9.05
C GLY A 284 -9.25 10.28 7.99
N GLN A 285 -9.16 11.59 8.24
CA GLN A 285 -9.47 12.59 7.22
C GLN A 285 -8.55 12.45 6.02
N VAL A 286 -9.05 12.81 4.84
CA VAL A 286 -8.21 13.01 3.66
C VAL A 286 -7.41 14.28 3.87
N LEU A 287 -6.09 14.20 3.73
CA LEU A 287 -5.22 15.37 3.74
C LEU A 287 -5.04 15.88 2.32
N VAL A 288 -5.57 17.06 2.04
CA VAL A 288 -5.43 17.76 0.78
C VAL A 288 -4.35 18.83 0.92
N ILE A 289 -3.42 18.86 -0.04
CA ILE A 289 -2.36 19.86 -0.12
C ILE A 289 -2.46 20.51 -1.50
N ALA A 290 -2.95 21.75 -1.54
CA ALA A 290 -3.03 22.53 -2.77
C ALA A 290 -1.98 23.65 -2.77
N GLY A 291 -1.42 24.00 -3.92
CA GLY A 291 -0.43 25.06 -4.03
C GLY A 291 0.17 25.14 -5.44
N PRO A 292 1.08 26.08 -5.72
CA PRO A 292 1.69 26.23 -7.04
C PRO A 292 2.64 25.06 -7.37
N ALA A 293 3.07 24.98 -8.64
CA ALA A 293 4.07 24.02 -9.06
C ALA A 293 5.41 24.22 -8.30
N GLU A 294 6.09 23.11 -8.01
CA GLU A 294 7.41 23.08 -7.36
C GLU A 294 7.43 23.61 -5.90
N CYS A 295 6.31 23.65 -5.19
CA CYS A 295 6.29 23.99 -3.76
C CYS A 295 6.51 22.80 -2.81
N GLY A 296 6.87 21.62 -3.32
CA GLY A 296 7.20 20.44 -2.50
C GLY A 296 6.04 19.52 -2.16
N LYS A 297 4.85 19.69 -2.75
CA LYS A 297 3.65 18.85 -2.47
C LYS A 297 3.90 17.35 -2.62
N SER A 298 4.40 16.92 -3.77
CA SER A 298 4.69 15.51 -4.05
C SER A 298 5.85 14.96 -3.21
N LEU A 299 6.81 15.81 -2.84
CA LEU A 299 7.86 15.46 -1.89
C LEU A 299 7.27 15.19 -0.51
N LEU A 300 6.34 16.04 -0.04
CA LEU A 300 5.67 15.85 1.25
C LEU A 300 4.88 14.54 1.30
N GLN A 301 4.15 14.18 0.23
CA GLN A 301 3.51 12.87 0.15
C GLN A 301 4.51 11.72 0.24
N THR A 302 5.66 11.86 -0.42
CA THR A 302 6.74 10.85 -0.39
C THR A 302 7.30 10.71 1.04
N ILE A 303 7.49 11.82 1.74
CA ILE A 303 7.90 11.84 3.16
C ILE A 303 6.85 11.14 4.03
N ILE A 304 5.56 11.41 3.81
CA ILE A 304 4.46 10.71 4.49
C ILE A 304 4.53 9.20 4.22
N THR A 305 4.74 8.78 2.96
CA THR A 305 4.91 7.36 2.61
C THR A 305 6.06 6.72 3.38
N TRP A 306 7.22 7.39 3.48
CA TRP A 306 8.37 6.88 4.26
C TRP A 306 8.02 6.66 5.73
N MET A 307 7.35 7.64 6.36
CA MET A 307 6.94 7.52 7.77
C MET A 307 5.85 6.45 8.00
N MET A 308 5.02 6.19 6.98
CA MET A 308 3.90 5.24 7.06
C MET A 308 4.24 3.79 6.72
N GLY A 309 5.52 3.48 6.44
CA GLY A 309 5.94 2.09 6.18
C GLY A 309 6.38 1.80 4.75
N GLU A 310 6.65 2.85 3.96
CA GLU A 310 7.23 2.81 2.60
C GLU A 310 6.33 2.20 1.52
N ARG A 311 5.06 1.94 1.81
CA ARG A 311 4.09 1.39 0.85
C ARG A 311 3.02 2.41 0.52
N GLU A 312 2.84 2.66 -0.76
CA GLU A 312 1.76 3.49 -1.28
C GLU A 312 0.96 2.77 -2.38
N SER A 313 -0.29 3.17 -2.56
CA SER A 313 -1.15 2.71 -3.65
C SER A 313 -2.03 3.85 -4.16
N LYS A 314 -2.49 3.75 -5.41
CA LYS A 314 -3.31 4.77 -6.08
C LYS A 314 -4.78 4.34 -6.13
N PRO A 315 -5.67 4.89 -5.30
CA PRO A 315 -7.04 4.42 -5.20
C PRO A 315 -7.97 4.93 -6.32
N TYR A 316 -7.51 5.85 -7.16
CA TYR A 316 -8.38 6.63 -8.04
C TYR A 316 -9.17 5.81 -9.06
N ALA A 317 -8.56 4.82 -9.70
CA ALA A 317 -9.25 3.94 -10.64
C ALA A 317 -10.41 3.17 -9.97
N TYR A 318 -10.22 2.73 -8.73
CA TYR A 318 -11.27 2.09 -7.94
C TYR A 318 -12.34 3.10 -7.50
N MET A 319 -11.92 4.28 -7.02
CA MET A 319 -12.82 5.31 -6.53
C MET A 319 -13.72 5.90 -7.62
N THR A 320 -13.24 5.94 -8.86
CA THR A 320 -14.00 6.39 -10.04
C THR A 320 -14.87 5.30 -10.67
N GLY A 321 -14.73 4.04 -10.23
CA GLY A 321 -15.43 2.90 -10.82
C GLY A 321 -14.85 2.42 -12.14
N ALA A 322 -13.63 2.85 -12.51
CA ALA A 322 -12.91 2.30 -13.66
C ALA A 322 -12.47 0.84 -13.45
N THR A 323 -12.43 0.38 -12.20
CA THR A 323 -12.19 -1.03 -11.82
C THR A 323 -12.95 -1.39 -10.55
N ASP A 324 -13.46 -2.62 -10.48
CA ASP A 324 -14.02 -3.22 -9.26
C ASP A 324 -12.97 -3.96 -8.42
N PHE A 325 -11.76 -4.12 -8.94
CA PHE A 325 -10.65 -4.77 -8.23
C PHE A 325 -9.85 -3.75 -7.42
N ASN A 326 -9.59 -4.07 -6.15
CA ASN A 326 -8.97 -3.12 -5.20
C ASN A 326 -7.93 -3.77 -4.27
N SER A 327 -7.49 -5.00 -4.55
CA SER A 327 -6.55 -5.72 -3.67
C SER A 327 -5.23 -5.01 -3.44
N GLU A 328 -4.79 -4.17 -4.39
CA GLU A 328 -3.59 -3.34 -4.26
C GLU A 328 -3.71 -2.27 -3.16
N LEU A 329 -4.92 -1.76 -2.89
CA LEU A 329 -5.15 -0.79 -1.82
C LEU A 329 -4.86 -1.40 -0.46
N PHE A 330 -5.16 -2.68 -0.28
CA PHE A 330 -4.92 -3.41 0.96
C PHE A 330 -3.43 -3.70 1.19
N ALA A 331 -2.57 -3.54 0.19
CA ALA A 331 -1.14 -3.79 0.30
C ALA A 331 -0.34 -2.58 0.82
N ALA A 332 -0.97 -1.40 0.97
CA ALA A 332 -0.29 -0.15 1.28
C ALA A 332 -1.04 0.72 2.30
N GLU A 333 -0.30 1.30 3.23
CA GLU A 333 -0.81 2.19 4.29
C GLU A 333 -1.21 3.57 3.76
N HIS A 334 -0.45 4.06 2.77
CA HIS A 334 -0.66 5.38 2.21
C HIS A 334 -1.39 5.29 0.85
N LEU A 335 -2.63 5.79 0.83
CA LEU A 335 -3.41 5.95 -0.40
C LEU A 335 -3.11 7.33 -0.98
N ARG A 336 -2.45 7.36 -2.13
CA ARG A 336 -1.88 8.58 -2.70
C ARG A 336 -2.59 8.96 -3.99
N LEU A 337 -3.10 10.18 -4.08
CA LEU A 337 -3.64 10.78 -5.31
C LEU A 337 -2.83 12.03 -5.68
N ASP A 338 -2.40 12.10 -6.94
CA ASP A 338 -1.58 13.20 -7.47
C ASP A 338 -2.16 13.64 -8.81
N ASP A 339 -2.64 14.89 -8.95
CA ASP A 339 -3.03 15.55 -10.22
C ASP A 339 -3.57 14.60 -11.34
N GLU A 340 -4.29 13.54 -10.95
CA GLU A 340 -4.87 12.58 -11.89
C GLU A 340 -5.95 13.36 -12.63
N GLN A 341 -6.02 13.22 -13.96
CA GLN A 341 -7.01 13.93 -14.78
C GLN A 341 -8.41 13.58 -14.29
N ALA A 342 -8.87 14.36 -13.32
CA ALA A 342 -10.10 14.06 -12.64
C ALA A 342 -11.24 14.69 -13.39
N SER A 343 -12.32 13.93 -13.50
CA SER A 343 -13.50 14.44 -14.15
C SER A 343 -14.03 15.63 -13.36
N THR A 344 -14.14 16.77 -14.03
CA THR A 344 -14.82 17.96 -13.50
C THR A 344 -16.33 17.74 -13.38
N ASP A 345 -16.85 16.61 -13.89
CA ASP A 345 -18.25 16.21 -13.76
C ASP A 345 -18.66 16.03 -12.29
N MET A 346 -19.71 16.76 -11.92
CA MET A 346 -20.28 16.77 -10.59
C MET A 346 -20.77 15.38 -10.12
N ARG A 347 -21.20 14.50 -11.04
CA ARG A 347 -21.59 13.12 -10.68
C ARG A 347 -20.38 12.30 -10.26
N ALA A 348 -19.28 12.36 -11.02
CA ALA A 348 -18.02 11.70 -10.69
C ALA A 348 -17.46 12.20 -9.36
N ARG A 349 -17.49 13.52 -9.13
CA ARG A 349 -17.08 14.14 -7.86
C ARG A 349 -17.91 13.68 -6.67
N ARG A 350 -19.23 13.56 -6.81
CA ARG A 350 -20.10 12.99 -5.74
C ARG A 350 -19.80 11.52 -5.47
N ALA A 351 -19.56 10.72 -6.51
CA ALA A 351 -19.17 9.33 -6.36
C ALA A 351 -17.82 9.21 -5.63
N PHE A 352 -16.85 10.05 -5.98
CA PHE A 352 -15.57 10.17 -5.29
C PHE A 352 -15.75 10.46 -3.79
N GLY A 353 -16.56 11.47 -3.45
CA GLY A 353 -16.89 11.77 -2.05
C GLY A 353 -17.55 10.61 -1.30
N ALA A 354 -18.44 9.86 -1.95
CA ALA A 354 -19.04 8.65 -1.37
C ALA A 354 -17.99 7.55 -1.10
N ARG A 355 -17.03 7.35 -2.02
CA ARG A 355 -15.94 6.38 -1.84
C ARG A 355 -14.97 6.77 -0.73
N VAL A 356 -14.69 8.07 -0.54
CA VAL A 356 -13.91 8.54 0.61
C VAL A 356 -14.58 8.12 1.93
N LYS A 357 -15.91 8.27 2.05
CA LYS A 357 -16.66 7.84 3.23
C LYS A 357 -16.53 6.34 3.46
N GLU A 358 -16.72 5.55 2.41
CA GLU A 358 -16.61 4.10 2.48
C GLU A 358 -15.21 3.65 2.94
N LEU A 359 -14.16 4.12 2.25
CA LEU A 359 -12.78 3.66 2.47
C LEU A 359 -12.21 4.07 3.82
N LEU A 360 -12.42 5.33 4.22
CA LEU A 360 -11.74 5.90 5.39
C LEU A 360 -12.60 5.94 6.64
N PHE A 361 -13.93 5.92 6.51
CA PHE A 361 -14.84 6.00 7.66
C PHE A 361 -15.64 4.72 7.91
N GLY A 362 -15.59 3.75 6.99
CA GLY A 362 -16.18 2.42 7.18
C GLY A 362 -15.40 1.56 8.19
N HIS A 363 -16.13 0.74 8.95
CA HIS A 363 -15.58 -0.14 10.00
C HIS A 363 -14.74 -1.29 9.45
N ALA A 364 -15.13 -1.85 8.31
CA ALA A 364 -14.41 -2.94 7.65
C ALA A 364 -14.44 -2.74 6.13
N GLN A 365 -13.45 -3.27 5.42
CA GLN A 365 -13.22 -2.96 4.02
C GLN A 365 -13.27 -4.22 3.18
N ARG A 366 -14.12 -4.20 2.15
CA ARG A 366 -14.26 -5.31 1.22
C ARG A 366 -13.13 -5.28 0.19
N MET A 367 -12.25 -6.26 0.29
CA MET A 367 -11.22 -6.55 -0.70
C MET A 367 -11.78 -7.45 -1.78
N HIS A 368 -11.61 -7.05 -3.03
CA HIS A 368 -11.95 -7.85 -4.21
C HIS A 368 -10.72 -7.92 -5.12
N ALA A 369 -10.11 -9.11 -5.13
CA ALA A 369 -9.01 -9.42 -6.03
C ALA A 369 -9.55 -10.07 -7.32
N LYS A 370 -8.82 -9.92 -8.43
CA LYS A 370 -9.20 -10.55 -9.69
C LYS A 370 -9.23 -12.08 -9.57
N ASN A 371 -10.30 -12.70 -10.07
CA ASN A 371 -10.54 -14.14 -10.04
C ASN A 371 -10.57 -14.75 -8.63
N ARG A 372 -10.98 -13.99 -7.62
CA ARG A 372 -11.12 -14.48 -6.24
C ARG A 372 -12.38 -13.94 -5.59
N ASP A 373 -12.89 -14.70 -4.64
CA ASP A 373 -13.99 -14.25 -3.81
C ASP A 373 -13.59 -13.03 -2.99
N ALA A 374 -14.55 -12.13 -2.80
CA ALA A 374 -14.32 -10.95 -2.00
C ALA A 374 -14.24 -11.32 -0.51
N LEU A 375 -13.32 -10.67 0.20
CA LEU A 375 -13.10 -10.88 1.63
C LEU A 375 -13.10 -9.54 2.37
N THR A 376 -13.57 -9.53 3.60
CA THR A 376 -13.60 -8.32 4.42
C THR A 376 -12.37 -8.27 5.33
N LEU A 377 -11.54 -7.25 5.15
CA LEU A 377 -10.30 -7.00 5.90
C LEU A 377 -10.36 -5.64 6.62
N ASP A 378 -9.39 -5.40 7.50
CA ASP A 378 -9.29 -4.22 8.36
C ASP A 378 -7.96 -3.44 8.17
N PRO A 379 -7.68 -2.95 6.94
CA PRO A 379 -6.45 -2.21 6.67
C PRO A 379 -6.39 -0.90 7.45
N ILE A 380 -5.19 -0.41 7.74
CA ILE A 380 -4.97 0.92 8.33
C ILE A 380 -4.50 1.86 7.23
N TRP A 381 -5.39 2.76 6.82
CA TRP A 381 -5.13 3.68 5.71
C TRP A 381 -5.06 5.13 6.15
N ARG A 382 -4.25 5.91 5.43
CA ARG A 382 -4.40 7.36 5.30
C ARG A 382 -4.38 7.73 3.84
N MET A 383 -5.10 8.80 3.51
CA MET A 383 -5.19 9.29 2.14
C MET A 383 -4.65 10.71 2.05
N THR A 384 -3.82 10.94 1.03
CA THR A 384 -3.41 12.30 0.65
C THR A 384 -3.82 12.60 -0.78
N ILE A 385 -4.14 13.86 -1.03
CA ILE A 385 -4.39 14.40 -2.36
C ILE A 385 -3.51 15.63 -2.52
N THR A 386 -2.66 15.63 -3.55
CA THR A 386 -1.99 16.87 -3.96
C THR A 386 -2.55 17.36 -5.28
N LEU A 387 -2.81 18.66 -5.34
CA LEU A 387 -3.28 19.34 -6.55
C LEU A 387 -2.71 20.75 -6.67
N ASN A 388 -2.87 21.35 -7.83
CA ASN A 388 -2.59 22.78 -7.97
C ASN A 388 -3.72 23.62 -7.35
N GLU A 389 -3.40 24.86 -6.95
CA GLU A 389 -4.37 25.78 -6.32
C GLU A 389 -5.28 26.50 -7.31
N GLU A 390 -5.12 26.24 -8.61
CA GLU A 390 -5.98 26.77 -9.66
C GLU A 390 -7.42 26.22 -9.51
N PRO A 391 -8.45 27.06 -9.78
CA PRO A 391 -9.85 26.65 -9.61
C PRO A 391 -10.18 25.32 -10.28
N GLU A 392 -9.74 25.10 -11.52
CA GLU A 392 -9.96 23.88 -12.29
C GLU A 392 -9.38 22.65 -11.59
N SER A 393 -8.19 22.76 -11.00
CA SER A 393 -7.57 21.69 -10.22
C SER A 393 -8.34 21.40 -8.92
N LEU A 394 -8.86 22.44 -8.26
CA LEU A 394 -9.69 22.28 -7.06
C LEU A 394 -11.01 21.54 -7.33
N GLN A 395 -11.49 21.51 -8.58
CA GLN A 395 -12.69 20.75 -8.95
C GLN A 395 -12.53 19.24 -8.84
N VAL A 396 -11.29 18.71 -8.71
CA VAL A 396 -11.08 17.29 -8.40
C VAL A 396 -11.73 16.91 -7.06
N LEU A 397 -11.81 17.85 -6.12
CA LEU A 397 -12.40 17.61 -4.81
C LEU A 397 -13.93 17.50 -4.91
N PRO A 398 -14.55 16.63 -4.09
CA PRO A 398 -15.99 16.54 -4.03
C PRO A 398 -16.56 17.85 -3.45
N PRO A 399 -17.82 18.20 -3.74
CA PRO A 399 -18.47 19.30 -3.05
C PRO A 399 -18.42 19.08 -1.53
N LEU A 400 -17.85 20.03 -0.79
CA LEU A 400 -17.72 19.98 0.67
C LEU A 400 -19.05 20.38 1.32
N ASP A 401 -20.05 19.49 1.22
CA ASP A 401 -21.28 19.64 1.98
C ASP A 401 -21.09 19.27 3.46
N GLU A 402 -22.09 19.53 4.31
CA GLU A 402 -22.07 19.19 5.75
C GLU A 402 -21.67 17.74 6.04
N SER A 403 -21.88 16.83 5.09
CA SER A 403 -21.59 15.42 5.25
C SER A 403 -20.18 15.03 4.84
N LEU A 404 -19.41 15.92 4.21
CA LEU A 404 -18.04 15.70 3.75
C LEU A 404 -17.04 16.68 4.38
N GLU A 405 -17.48 17.86 4.81
CA GLU A 405 -16.64 18.92 5.38
C GLU A 405 -15.67 18.40 6.46
N ASP A 406 -16.18 17.61 7.41
CA ASP A 406 -15.41 17.03 8.52
C ASP A 406 -14.41 15.94 8.13
N LYS A 407 -14.43 15.49 6.86
CA LYS A 407 -13.63 14.37 6.33
C LYS A 407 -12.39 14.80 5.59
N PHE A 408 -12.21 16.10 5.39
CA PHE A 408 -11.05 16.66 4.69
C PHE A 408 -10.32 17.63 5.60
N ILE A 409 -8.98 17.60 5.57
CA ILE A 409 -8.13 18.71 5.96
C ILE A 409 -7.57 19.29 4.68
N ILE A 410 -7.69 20.59 4.46
CA ILE A 410 -7.26 21.24 3.22
C ILE A 410 -6.24 22.32 3.57
N LEU A 411 -4.99 22.06 3.20
CA LEU A 411 -3.85 22.95 3.45
C LEU A 411 -3.40 23.60 2.15
N ARG A 412 -2.93 24.84 2.25
CA ARG A 412 -2.28 25.55 1.18
C ARG A 412 -0.77 25.52 1.37
N ALA A 413 -0.06 25.03 0.38
CA ALA A 413 1.40 24.98 0.38
C ALA A 413 1.96 26.15 -0.43
N SER A 414 2.78 26.98 0.21
CA SER A 414 3.47 28.11 -0.41
C SER A 414 4.77 27.69 -1.10
N LYS A 415 5.11 28.35 -2.22
CA LYS A 415 6.41 28.17 -2.89
C LYS A 415 7.48 28.98 -2.17
N LYS A 416 8.40 28.30 -1.50
CA LYS A 416 9.62 28.87 -0.91
C LYS A 416 10.86 28.14 -1.41
N PRO A 417 12.06 28.75 -1.33
CA PRO A 417 13.31 28.04 -1.63
C PRO A 417 13.43 26.77 -0.78
N MET A 418 13.87 25.67 -1.40
CA MET A 418 14.13 24.42 -0.68
C MET A 418 15.24 24.64 0.38
N PRO A 419 15.19 23.97 1.53
CA PRO A 419 16.17 24.15 2.60
C PRO A 419 17.56 23.61 2.24
N MET A 420 17.67 22.81 1.18
CA MET A 420 18.92 22.32 0.60
C MET A 420 18.86 22.44 -0.94
N PRO A 421 20.02 22.48 -1.62
CA PRO A 421 20.06 22.47 -3.08
C PRO A 421 19.39 21.22 -3.68
N THR A 422 18.68 21.39 -4.80
CA THR A 422 17.99 20.31 -5.53
C THR A 422 18.20 20.40 -7.05
N GLY A 423 19.23 21.12 -7.50
CA GLY A 423 19.47 21.38 -8.93
C GLY A 423 20.07 20.20 -9.69
N THR A 424 20.65 19.23 -8.99
CA THR A 424 21.23 18.01 -9.59
C THR A 424 20.66 16.74 -8.94
N THR A 425 20.83 15.60 -9.61
CA THR A 425 20.44 14.28 -9.07
C THR A 425 21.15 13.98 -7.75
N GLU A 426 22.44 14.30 -7.64
CA GLU A 426 23.24 14.11 -6.42
C GLU A 426 22.73 14.99 -5.27
N GLN A 427 22.42 16.26 -5.56
CA GLN A 427 21.85 17.19 -4.60
C GLN A 427 20.47 16.72 -4.11
N THR A 428 19.64 16.21 -5.02
CA THR A 428 18.32 15.67 -4.70
C THR A 428 18.43 14.42 -3.83
N ALA A 429 19.37 13.53 -4.14
CA ALA A 429 19.66 12.33 -3.34
C ALA A 429 20.19 12.70 -1.94
N ALA A 430 21.08 13.69 -1.85
CA ALA A 430 21.60 14.19 -0.57
C ALA A 430 20.50 14.83 0.29
N PHE A 431 19.60 15.59 -0.33
CA PHE A 431 18.46 16.18 0.37
C PHE A 431 17.51 15.09 0.88
N ALA A 432 17.14 14.11 0.04
CA ALA A 432 16.30 12.98 0.44
C ALA A 432 16.94 12.14 1.56
N ALA A 433 18.26 11.91 1.51
CA ALA A 433 18.99 11.22 2.56
C ALA A 433 18.97 11.98 3.89
N THR A 434 19.17 13.31 3.85
CA THR A 434 19.11 14.18 5.03
C THR A 434 17.72 14.13 5.66
N LEU A 435 16.66 14.28 4.86
CA LEU A 435 15.28 14.17 5.33
C LEU A 435 15.02 12.81 6.00
N ARG A 436 15.44 11.70 5.38
CA ARG A 436 15.29 10.35 5.95
C ARG A 436 16.02 10.17 7.28
N GLN A 437 17.19 10.78 7.47
CA GLN A 437 17.93 10.75 8.74
C GLN A 437 17.23 11.55 9.84
N GLU A 438 16.49 12.61 9.49
CA GLU A 438 15.73 13.43 10.44
C GLU A 438 14.35 12.85 10.80
N LEU A 439 13.81 11.91 10.01
CA LEU A 439 12.48 11.33 10.26
C LEU A 439 12.32 10.65 11.63
N PRO A 440 13.27 9.85 12.16
CA PRO A 440 13.12 9.26 13.49
C PRO A 440 12.92 10.30 14.60
N ALA A 441 13.64 11.42 14.50
CA ALA A 441 13.54 12.58 15.39
C ALA A 441 12.18 13.26 15.30
N PHE A 442 11.71 13.51 14.08
CA PHE A 442 10.39 14.09 13.87
C PHE A 442 9.25 13.18 14.35
N ILE A 443 9.36 11.87 14.12
CA ILE A 443 8.39 10.88 14.63
C ILE A 443 8.40 10.85 16.16
N HIS A 444 9.57 10.90 16.80
CA HIS A 444 9.66 10.98 18.27
C HIS A 444 8.98 12.23 18.81
N TRP A 445 9.31 13.39 18.25
CA TRP A 445 8.69 14.65 18.62
C TRP A 445 7.17 14.60 18.45
N LEU A 446 6.69 14.12 17.30
CA LEU A 446 5.25 13.96 17.03
C LEU A 446 4.58 13.03 18.05
N MET A 447 5.16 11.87 18.37
CA MET A 447 4.48 10.88 19.19
C MET A 447 4.51 11.19 20.69
N ASN A 448 5.58 11.83 21.16
CA ASN A 448 5.89 11.97 22.59
C ASN A 448 5.87 13.41 23.11
N GLU A 449 6.08 14.42 22.26
CA GLU A 449 6.25 15.83 22.70
C GLU A 449 5.16 16.76 22.16
N PHE A 450 4.74 16.56 20.92
CA PHE A 450 3.66 17.34 20.32
C PHE A 450 2.32 17.01 20.99
N VAL A 451 1.64 18.05 21.47
CA VAL A 451 0.31 17.94 22.07
C VAL A 451 -0.68 18.67 21.18
N ILE A 452 -1.73 17.95 20.77
CA ILE A 452 -2.85 18.56 20.05
C ILE A 452 -3.57 19.48 21.05
N PRO A 453 -3.79 20.77 20.73
CA PRO A 453 -4.56 21.65 21.61
C PRO A 453 -5.97 21.09 21.84
N GLU A 454 -6.48 21.17 23.07
CA GLU A 454 -7.80 20.64 23.45
C GLU A 454 -8.93 21.11 22.52
N ALA A 455 -8.88 22.38 22.11
CA ALA A 455 -9.84 22.97 21.18
C ALA A 455 -9.84 22.31 19.77
N LEU A 456 -8.78 21.60 19.41
CA LEU A 456 -8.60 20.92 18.14
C LEU A 456 -8.75 19.39 18.26
N GLU A 457 -8.95 18.84 19.45
CA GLU A 457 -9.15 17.41 19.61
C GLU A 457 -10.49 16.95 19.01
N ASN A 458 -10.48 15.71 18.52
CA ASN A 458 -11.66 15.05 17.98
C ASN A 458 -11.63 13.54 18.24
N ASP A 459 -12.65 13.01 18.91
CA ASP A 459 -12.69 11.59 19.28
C ASP A 459 -12.60 10.62 18.10
N ARG A 460 -13.16 11.02 16.94
CA ARG A 460 -13.28 10.16 15.77
C ARG A 460 -11.99 10.11 14.96
N CYS A 461 -11.42 11.26 14.63
CA CYS A 461 -10.28 11.40 13.72
C CYS A 461 -8.98 11.81 14.43
N GLY A 462 -9.00 12.02 15.75
CA GLY A 462 -7.87 12.51 16.55
C GLY A 462 -7.72 14.04 16.53
N ILE A 463 -7.99 14.67 15.40
CA ILE A 463 -7.93 16.13 15.22
C ILE A 463 -9.15 16.66 14.45
N ARG A 464 -9.56 17.89 14.73
CA ARG A 464 -10.60 18.61 13.99
C ARG A 464 -10.14 18.91 12.57
N HIS A 465 -11.10 18.87 11.65
CA HIS A 465 -10.87 19.30 10.28
C HIS A 465 -10.52 20.79 10.24
N TRP A 466 -9.82 21.20 9.20
CA TRP A 466 -9.52 22.60 8.92
C TRP A 466 -9.32 22.77 7.42
N HIS A 467 -9.89 23.84 6.87
CA HIS A 467 -9.77 24.17 5.46
C HIS A 467 -9.20 25.58 5.33
N HIS A 468 -8.16 25.72 4.52
CA HIS A 468 -7.58 27.02 4.22
C HIS A 468 -8.66 27.95 3.65
N PRO A 469 -8.87 29.16 4.22
CA PRO A 469 -9.97 30.04 3.84
C PRO A 469 -10.00 30.36 2.33
N GLU A 470 -8.86 30.71 1.74
CA GLU A 470 -8.80 31.02 0.29
C GLU A 470 -9.18 29.83 -0.60
N LEU A 471 -8.70 28.62 -0.27
CA LEU A 471 -9.01 27.42 -1.04
C LEU A 471 -10.48 27.03 -0.88
N LEU A 472 -11.04 27.20 0.33
CA LEU A 472 -12.45 26.96 0.59
C LEU A 472 -13.34 27.91 -0.21
N THR A 473 -12.97 29.20 -0.27
CA THR A 473 -13.65 30.19 -1.11
C THR A 473 -13.58 29.78 -2.59
N ALA A 474 -12.40 29.44 -3.11
CA ALA A 474 -12.24 28.99 -4.49
C ALA A 474 -13.07 27.72 -4.82
N ILE A 475 -13.12 26.74 -3.91
CA ILE A 475 -13.96 25.53 -4.07
C ILE A 475 -15.45 25.90 -4.11
N ARG A 476 -15.88 26.86 -3.28
CA ARG A 476 -17.28 27.31 -3.20
C ARG A 476 -17.70 28.15 -4.42
N GLU A 477 -16.82 28.98 -4.96
CA GLU A 477 -17.07 29.77 -6.18
C GLU A 477 -17.35 28.89 -7.41
N LEU A 478 -16.78 27.69 -7.45
CA LEU A 478 -17.00 26.70 -8.51
C LEU A 478 -18.24 25.83 -8.29
N SER A 479 -19.02 26.10 -7.24
CA SER A 479 -20.21 25.32 -6.93
C SER A 479 -21.38 25.64 -7.89
N PRO A 480 -22.29 24.66 -8.14
CA PRO A 480 -23.50 24.91 -8.93
C PRO A 480 -24.34 26.08 -8.39
N GLN A 481 -24.39 26.24 -7.06
CA GLN A 481 -25.15 27.34 -6.45
C GLN A 481 -24.47 28.71 -6.62
N ALA A 482 -23.14 28.79 -6.56
CA ALA A 482 -22.42 30.02 -6.90
C ALA A 482 -22.64 30.39 -8.38
N ARG A 483 -22.69 29.39 -9.27
CA ARG A 483 -23.08 29.62 -10.67
C ARG A 483 -24.51 30.17 -10.77
N LEU A 484 -25.48 29.58 -10.05
CA LEU A 484 -26.85 30.07 -10.03
C LEU A 484 -26.90 31.55 -9.59
N LEU A 485 -26.20 31.91 -8.52
CA LEU A 485 -26.14 33.29 -8.03
C LEU A 485 -25.56 34.25 -9.11
N SER A 486 -24.50 33.84 -9.82
CA SER A 486 -23.96 34.61 -10.94
C SER A 486 -24.96 34.79 -12.08
N LEU A 487 -25.77 33.77 -12.39
CA LEU A 487 -26.82 33.87 -13.42
C LEU A 487 -27.95 34.80 -12.97
N ILE A 488 -28.34 34.73 -11.68
CA ILE A 488 -29.30 35.63 -11.06
C ILE A 488 -28.82 37.07 -11.15
N ASP A 489 -27.58 37.34 -10.74
CA ASP A 489 -27.03 38.70 -10.76
C ASP A 489 -26.97 39.27 -12.19
N LYS A 490 -26.63 38.43 -13.19
CA LYS A 490 -26.61 38.82 -14.61
C LYS A 490 -28.00 39.11 -15.18
N GLU A 491 -29.01 38.33 -14.84
CA GLU A 491 -30.35 38.48 -15.41
C GLU A 491 -31.18 39.52 -14.63
N LEU A 492 -31.20 39.41 -13.31
CA LEU A 492 -32.09 40.20 -12.44
C LEU A 492 -31.47 41.51 -11.96
N PHE A 493 -30.16 41.57 -11.74
CA PHE A 493 -29.49 42.69 -11.07
C PHE A 493 -28.36 43.31 -11.91
N HIS A 494 -28.55 43.40 -13.23
CA HIS A 494 -27.59 44.04 -14.14
C HIS A 494 -27.85 45.55 -14.28
N ALA A 495 -26.90 46.29 -14.85
CA ALA A 495 -26.94 47.77 -14.93
C ALA A 495 -28.18 48.39 -15.61
N ARG A 496 -29.00 47.60 -16.32
CA ARG A 496 -30.27 48.04 -16.93
C ARG A 496 -31.51 47.65 -16.12
N ASN A 497 -31.36 46.88 -15.04
CA ASN A 497 -32.44 46.39 -14.19
C ASN A 497 -32.08 46.60 -12.71
N ILE A 498 -32.50 47.74 -12.15
CA ILE A 498 -32.21 48.15 -10.76
C ILE A 498 -33.39 47.72 -9.88
N GLN A 499 -33.69 46.42 -9.82
CA GLN A 499 -34.68 45.94 -8.86
C GLN A 499 -34.07 45.93 -7.46
N PRO A 500 -34.77 46.45 -6.45
CA PRO A 500 -34.25 46.48 -5.07
C PRO A 500 -34.15 45.08 -4.46
N GLN A 501 -34.98 44.15 -4.94
CA GLN A 501 -34.97 42.73 -4.61
C GLN A 501 -35.87 41.99 -5.61
N TRP A 502 -35.70 40.68 -5.72
CA TRP A 502 -36.60 39.80 -6.43
C TRP A 502 -37.38 38.94 -5.41
N GLU A 503 -38.68 38.74 -5.62
CA GLU A 503 -39.51 37.87 -4.77
C GLU A 503 -40.34 36.91 -5.63
N GLY A 504 -40.25 35.61 -5.35
CA GLY A 504 -41.02 34.59 -6.05
C GLY A 504 -40.72 33.17 -5.60
N THR A 505 -41.32 32.20 -6.27
CA THR A 505 -41.08 30.77 -6.06
C THR A 505 -39.85 30.29 -6.84
N ALA A 506 -39.29 29.14 -6.45
CA ALA A 506 -38.16 28.57 -7.18
C ALA A 506 -38.50 28.29 -8.67
N ASP A 507 -39.75 27.90 -8.95
CA ASP A 507 -40.22 27.60 -10.30
C ASP A 507 -40.37 28.89 -11.14
N GLU A 508 -40.84 29.98 -10.52
CA GLU A 508 -40.91 31.30 -11.17
C GLU A 508 -39.51 31.80 -11.52
N LEU A 509 -38.53 31.68 -10.61
CA LEU A 509 -37.15 32.05 -10.89
C LEU A 509 -36.55 31.18 -12.01
N GLU A 510 -36.79 29.87 -11.96
CA GLU A 510 -36.32 28.95 -13.00
C GLU A 510 -36.91 29.31 -14.36
N HIS A 511 -38.20 29.65 -14.43
CA HIS A 511 -38.84 30.10 -15.66
C HIS A 511 -38.26 31.41 -16.19
N GLU A 512 -37.95 32.37 -15.30
CA GLU A 512 -37.36 33.65 -15.67
C GLU A 512 -35.93 33.48 -16.21
N LEU A 513 -35.10 32.67 -15.54
CA LEU A 513 -33.72 32.39 -15.98
C LEU A 513 -33.63 31.51 -17.23
N THR A 514 -34.61 30.63 -17.47
CA THR A 514 -34.63 29.73 -18.63
C THR A 514 -35.51 30.24 -19.78
N GLY A 515 -36.19 31.38 -19.59
CA GLY A 515 -37.05 31.99 -20.58
C GLY A 515 -36.28 32.44 -21.83
N GLY A 516 -36.91 32.35 -23.01
CA GLY A 516 -36.23 32.65 -24.29
C GLY A 516 -35.76 34.11 -24.46
N GLN A 517 -36.17 35.03 -23.57
CA GLN A 517 -35.69 36.41 -23.54
C GLN A 517 -34.52 36.62 -22.57
N SER A 518 -34.20 35.64 -21.72
CA SER A 518 -33.10 35.73 -20.77
C SER A 518 -31.75 35.61 -21.48
N GLY A 519 -30.82 36.51 -21.11
CA GLY A 519 -29.44 36.48 -21.58
C GLY A 519 -28.65 35.27 -21.06
N VAL A 520 -29.16 34.59 -20.03
CA VAL A 520 -28.54 33.41 -19.39
C VAL A 520 -29.26 32.08 -19.69
N CYS A 521 -30.31 32.10 -20.53
CA CYS A 521 -31.18 30.95 -20.82
C CYS A 521 -30.44 29.61 -21.03
N GLN A 522 -29.45 29.59 -21.94
CA GLN A 522 -28.74 28.34 -22.27
C GLN A 522 -27.94 27.77 -21.10
N GLU A 523 -27.37 28.65 -20.27
CA GLU A 523 -26.59 28.26 -19.11
C GLU A 523 -27.48 27.84 -17.95
N ALA A 524 -28.57 28.58 -17.71
CA ALA A 524 -29.58 28.25 -16.72
C ALA A 524 -30.22 26.89 -17.02
N ALA A 525 -30.59 26.63 -18.28
CA ALA A 525 -31.18 25.34 -18.69
C ALA A 525 -30.24 24.14 -18.44
N LYS A 526 -28.92 24.33 -18.62
CA LYS A 526 -27.92 23.29 -18.30
C LYS A 526 -27.79 23.07 -16.80
N LEU A 527 -27.77 24.16 -16.02
CA LEU A 527 -27.59 24.12 -14.57
C LEU A 527 -28.82 23.54 -13.84
N LEU A 528 -30.02 23.87 -14.33
CA LEU A 528 -31.31 23.57 -13.72
C LEU A 528 -32.03 22.39 -14.38
N HIS A 529 -31.31 21.52 -15.10
CA HIS A 529 -31.88 20.44 -15.92
C HIS A 529 -32.68 19.35 -15.16
N TRP A 530 -32.75 19.36 -13.84
CA TRP A 530 -33.42 18.34 -13.03
C TRP A 530 -34.44 18.96 -12.06
N ASN A 531 -35.53 18.23 -11.78
CA ASN A 531 -36.65 18.75 -11.00
C ASN A 531 -36.22 19.25 -9.60
N ASN A 532 -36.64 20.46 -9.24
CA ASN A 532 -36.30 21.13 -7.98
C ASN A 532 -34.82 21.57 -7.85
N ALA A 533 -34.05 21.61 -8.95
CA ALA A 533 -32.68 22.10 -8.94
C ALA A 533 -32.58 23.52 -8.38
N CYS A 534 -33.41 24.44 -8.90
CA CYS A 534 -33.43 25.84 -8.51
C CYS A 534 -33.68 26.00 -7.00
N GLY A 535 -34.74 25.38 -6.49
CA GLY A 535 -35.08 25.42 -5.06
C GLY A 535 -34.04 24.78 -4.14
N THR A 536 -33.35 23.73 -4.61
CA THR A 536 -32.25 23.09 -3.86
C THR A 536 -31.04 24.01 -3.73
N TYR A 537 -30.65 24.67 -4.82
CA TYR A 537 -29.53 25.61 -4.82
C TYR A 537 -29.85 26.88 -4.02
N LEU A 538 -31.06 27.44 -4.16
CA LEU A 538 -31.52 28.56 -3.34
C LEU A 538 -31.52 28.22 -1.84
N GLY A 539 -31.89 26.99 -1.47
CA GLY A 539 -31.82 26.55 -0.07
C GLY A 539 -30.42 26.47 0.51
N ARG A 540 -29.41 26.18 -0.32
CA ARG A 540 -28.01 26.22 0.09
C ARG A 540 -27.53 27.68 0.19
N LEU A 541 -27.83 28.49 -0.82
CA LEU A 541 -27.46 29.91 -0.82
C LEU A 541 -28.07 30.68 0.36
N ALA A 542 -29.31 30.39 0.74
CA ALA A 542 -29.92 31.04 1.90
C ALA A 542 -29.26 30.67 3.24
N LYS A 543 -28.61 29.50 3.31
CA LYS A 543 -27.82 29.11 4.47
C LYS A 543 -26.43 29.75 4.45
N ASP A 544 -25.80 29.78 3.28
CA ASP A 544 -24.44 30.29 3.09
C ASP A 544 -24.38 31.82 3.09
N MET A 545 -25.43 32.48 2.58
CA MET A 545 -25.53 33.93 2.37
C MET A 545 -26.94 34.43 2.78
N PRO A 546 -27.30 34.36 4.07
CA PRO A 546 -28.64 34.71 4.54
C PRO A 546 -29.00 36.19 4.32
N ALA A 547 -28.01 37.07 4.19
CA ALA A 547 -28.21 38.47 3.84
C ALA A 547 -28.55 38.70 2.36
N ARG A 548 -28.20 37.77 1.46
CA ARG A 548 -28.48 37.85 0.02
C ARG A 548 -29.71 37.07 -0.39
N ILE A 549 -29.96 35.92 0.23
CA ILE A 549 -31.08 35.05 -0.13
C ILE A 549 -31.83 34.65 1.14
N GLU A 550 -33.10 35.00 1.21
CA GLU A 550 -33.99 34.67 2.31
C GLU A 550 -35.08 33.71 1.86
N SER A 551 -35.48 32.79 2.74
CA SER A 551 -36.64 31.94 2.49
C SER A 551 -37.86 32.46 3.26
N ALA A 552 -38.90 32.86 2.53
CA ALA A 552 -40.19 33.25 3.10
C ALA A 552 -41.18 32.09 2.93
N ARG A 553 -41.55 31.43 4.03
CA ARG A 553 -42.53 30.33 4.02
C ARG A 553 -43.94 30.85 4.30
N THR A 554 -44.87 30.55 3.41
CA THR A 554 -46.31 30.58 3.71
C THR A 554 -46.81 29.13 3.94
N PRO A 555 -48.02 28.92 4.49
CA PRO A 555 -48.58 27.57 4.69
C PRO A 555 -48.73 26.74 3.41
N THR A 556 -48.73 27.38 2.24
CA THR A 556 -49.02 26.77 0.95
C THR A 556 -47.87 26.86 -0.06
N VAL A 557 -46.93 27.79 0.10
CA VAL A 557 -45.86 28.06 -0.88
C VAL A 557 -44.55 28.46 -0.18
N ARG A 558 -43.42 27.98 -0.69
CA ARG A 558 -42.09 28.47 -0.31
C ARG A 558 -41.66 29.55 -1.32
N LYS A 559 -41.61 30.80 -0.86
CA LYS A 559 -41.06 31.93 -1.60
C LYS A 559 -39.61 32.19 -1.20
N TRP A 560 -38.91 32.88 -2.09
CA TRP A 560 -37.54 33.35 -1.92
C TRP A 560 -37.50 34.85 -2.14
N ILE A 561 -36.75 35.55 -1.29
CA ILE A 561 -36.41 36.95 -1.47
C ILE A 561 -34.92 36.99 -1.79
N ILE A 562 -34.55 37.61 -2.91
CA ILE A 562 -33.17 37.71 -3.38
C ILE A 562 -32.79 39.18 -3.47
N HIS A 563 -31.73 39.55 -2.76
CA HIS A 563 -31.21 40.91 -2.72
C HIS A 563 -30.07 41.10 -3.73
N PRO A 564 -29.93 42.31 -4.31
CA PRO A 564 -28.85 42.62 -5.25
C PRO A 564 -27.47 42.47 -4.58
N PRO A 565 -26.39 42.34 -5.37
CA PRO A 565 -25.04 42.38 -4.83
C PRO A 565 -24.77 43.68 -4.08
N GLU A 566 -24.07 43.56 -2.95
CA GLU A 566 -23.49 44.72 -2.27
C GLU A 566 -22.58 45.40 -3.30
N ALA A 567 -22.89 46.65 -3.65
CA ALA A 567 -22.08 47.39 -4.58
C ALA A 567 -20.69 47.61 -3.94
N ASP A 568 -19.63 47.11 -4.59
CA ASP A 568 -18.30 47.69 -4.43
C ASP A 568 -18.41 49.14 -4.90
N PHE A 569 -18.63 50.06 -3.96
CA PHE A 569 -18.68 51.50 -4.20
C PHE A 569 -17.28 52.08 -4.42
#